data_AF-A0A7K0TBV2-F1
#
_entry.id   AF-A0A7K0TBV2-F1
#
_cell.length_a   1.000
_cell.length_b   1.000
_cell.length_c   1.000
_cell.angle_alpha   90.00
_cell.angle_beta   90.00
_cell.angle_gamma   90.00
#
_symmetry.space_group_name_H-M   'P 1'
#
loop_
_entity.id
_entity.type
_entity.pdbx_description
1 polymer ?
#
loop_
_entity_poly.entity_id
_entity_poly.type
_entity_poly.pdbx_seq_one_letter_code
_entity_poly.pdbx_strand_id
1 'polypeptide(L)' 'MNVTDREYALELDRNDPLAHFKAEFVVSDPQMCYLDGNSLGRMPIATVESINNFLT' A
#
# COMPACT_ATOMS: atom_id res chain seq x y z
N MET A 1 -9.39 -25.69 -2.31
CA MET A 1 -9.05 -24.36 -2.83
C MET A 1 -7.81 -24.52 -3.67
N ASN A 2 -7.90 -24.22 -4.96
CA ASN A 2 -6.75 -24.18 -5.86
C ASN A 2 -5.97 -22.88 -5.64
N VAL A 3 -4.68 -22.88 -5.97
CA VAL A 3 -3.80 -21.71 -5.79
C VAL A 3 -4.18 -20.51 -6.70
N THR A 4 -5.02 -20.74 -7.70
CA THR A 4 -5.53 -19.70 -8.61
C THR A 4 -6.93 -19.21 -8.23
N ASP A 5 -7.54 -19.72 -7.16
CA ASP A 5 -8.86 -19.29 -6.70
C ASP A 5 -8.75 -17.93 -5.98
N ARG A 6 -9.80 -17.09 -6.06
CA ARG A 6 -9.83 -15.77 -5.39
C ARG A 6 -9.66 -15.89 -3.88
N GLU A 7 -10.28 -16.91 -3.30
CA GLU A 7 -10.27 -17.16 -1.86
C GLU A 7 -8.86 -17.45 -1.35
N TYR A 8 -7.98 -17.98 -2.20
CA TYR A 8 -6.58 -18.22 -1.86
C TYR A 8 -5.85 -16.90 -1.64
N ALA A 9 -6.02 -15.92 -2.53
CA ALA A 9 -5.47 -14.58 -2.36
C ALA A 9 -6.02 -13.88 -1.11
N LEU A 10 -7.32 -14.02 -0.84
CA LEU A 10 -7.94 -13.44 0.36
C LEU A 10 -7.41 -14.05 1.67
N GLU A 11 -7.05 -15.34 1.68
CA GLU A 11 -6.41 -15.97 2.84
C GLU A 11 -4.97 -15.49 3.02
N LEU A 12 -4.24 -15.25 1.93
CA LEU A 12 -2.90 -14.64 2.01
C LEU A 12 -2.97 -13.21 2.57
N ASP A 13 -3.90 -12.39 2.09
CA ASP A 13 -4.11 -11.02 2.61
C ASP A 13 -4.44 -11.03 4.12
N ARG A 14 -5.25 -11.99 4.58
CA ARG A 14 -5.59 -12.14 6.01
C ARG A 14 -4.38 -12.48 6.88
N ASN A 15 -3.45 -13.27 6.36
CA ASN A 15 -2.29 -13.76 7.09
C ASN A 15 -1.02 -12.92 6.86
N ASP A 16 -1.10 -11.83 6.09
CA ASP A 16 0.03 -10.97 5.81
C ASP A 16 0.42 -10.14 7.06
N PRO A 17 1.57 -10.42 7.70
CA PRO A 17 2.03 -9.64 8.86
C PRO A 17 2.36 -8.19 8.49
N LEU A 18 2.54 -7.87 7.21
CA LEU A 18 2.90 -6.55 6.70
C LEU A 18 1.71 -5.71 6.24
N ALA A 19 0.48 -6.26 6.30
CA ALA A 19 -0.71 -5.59 5.76
C ALA A 19 -0.94 -4.18 6.33
N HIS A 20 -0.55 -3.95 7.58
CA HIS A 20 -0.68 -2.67 8.27
C HIS A 20 0.16 -1.55 7.64
N PHE A 21 1.29 -1.85 6.99
CA PHE A 21 2.12 -0.84 6.33
C PHE A 21 1.40 -0.12 5.20
N LYS A 22 0.39 -0.73 4.58
CA LYS A 22 -0.42 -0.07 3.54
C LYS A 22 -1.07 1.23 4.04
N ALA A 23 -1.38 1.31 5.34
CA ALA A 23 -1.96 2.50 5.95
C ALA A 23 -1.00 3.69 6.02
N GLU A 24 0.32 3.46 5.88
CA GLU A 24 1.35 4.51 5.93
C GLU A 24 1.52 5.25 4.59
N PHE A 25 0.78 4.85 3.54
CA PHE A 25 0.90 5.40 2.19
C PHE A 25 -0.40 6.05 1.72
N VAL A 26 -0.27 7.07 0.87
CA VAL A 26 -1.44 7.72 0.26
C VAL A 26 -2.07 6.80 -0.79
N VAL A 27 -3.29 6.33 -0.50
CA VAL A 27 -4.13 5.52 -1.40
C VAL A 27 -5.34 6.34 -1.84
N SER A 28 -5.19 7.11 -2.92
CA SER A 28 -6.25 7.99 -3.42
C SER A 28 -7.41 7.25 -4.10
N ASP A 29 -7.10 6.15 -4.79
CA ASP A 29 -8.09 5.26 -5.41
C ASP A 29 -7.97 3.85 -4.80
N PRO A 30 -9.02 3.35 -4.10
CA PRO A 30 -9.01 2.02 -3.50
C PRO A 30 -9.22 0.89 -4.51
N GLN A 31 -9.70 1.17 -5.73
CA GLN A 31 -9.91 0.16 -6.77
C GLN A 31 -8.68 -0.04 -7.66
N MET A 32 -7.74 0.91 -7.65
CA MET A 32 -6.53 0.85 -8.47
C MET A 32 -5.48 -0.14 -7.92
N CYS A 33 -5.10 -1.11 -8.73
CA CYS A 33 -3.92 -1.95 -8.50
C CYS A 33 -2.65 -1.25 -9.01
N TYR A 34 -1.90 -0.58 -8.14
CA TYR A 34 -0.67 0.13 -8.51
C TYR A 34 0.52 -0.83 -8.60
N LEU A 35 0.93 -1.20 -9.82
CA LEU A 35 1.98 -2.20 -10.09
C LEU A 35 3.26 -1.59 -10.72
N ASP A 36 3.46 -0.28 -10.61
CA ASP A 36 4.64 0.44 -11.15
C ASP A 36 5.50 1.11 -10.05
N GLY A 37 5.42 0.57 -8.83
CA GLY A 37 6.16 1.09 -7.66
C GLY A 37 7.68 0.99 -7.77
N ASN A 38 8.18 0.19 -8.72
CA ASN A 38 9.59 0.09 -9.07
C ASN A 38 10.09 1.32 -9.85
N SER A 39 9.19 2.05 -10.52
CA SER A 39 9.51 3.27 -11.24
C SER A 39 9.31 4.49 -10.35
N LEU A 40 8.12 4.58 -9.72
CA LEU A 40 7.80 5.64 -8.77
C LEU A 40 7.12 5.05 -7.54
N GLY A 41 7.79 5.14 -6.39
CA GLY A 41 7.20 4.69 -5.13
C GLY A 41 5.96 5.50 -4.75
N ARG A 42 4.94 4.83 -4.18
CA ARG A 42 3.79 5.52 -3.62
C ARG A 42 4.24 6.39 -2.45
N MET A 43 3.68 7.59 -2.32
CA MET A 43 4.12 8.56 -1.31
C MET A 43 3.74 8.11 0.11
N PRO A 44 4.69 8.05 1.05
CA PRO A 44 4.40 7.92 2.48
C PRO A 44 3.62 9.13 3.01
N ILE A 45 2.67 8.91 3.93
CA ILE A 45 1.93 10.00 4.57
C ILE A 45 2.87 10.94 5.35
N ALA A 46 3.89 10.37 6.01
CA ALA A 46 4.91 11.12 6.75
C ALA A 46 5.71 12.12 5.89
N THR A 47 5.72 11.96 4.56
CA THR A 47 6.36 12.93 3.66
C THR A 47 5.69 14.29 3.73
N VAL A 48 4.36 14.34 3.91
CA VAL A 48 3.62 15.61 4.01
C VAL A 48 4.08 16.41 5.23
N GLU A 49 4.16 15.76 6.40
CA GLU A 49 4.63 16.37 7.63
C GLU A 49 6.09 16.83 7.51
N SER A 50 6.97 15.97 6.99
CA SER A 50 8.39 16.28 6.83
C SER A 50 8.63 17.52 5.97
N ILE A 51 7.89 17.66 4.86
CA ILE A 51 8.02 18.83 3.98
C ILE A 51 7.44 20.08 4.64
N ASN A 52 6.29 19.99 5.30
CA ASN A 52 5.71 21.13 6.01
C ASN A 52 6.65 21.66 7.10
N ASN A 53 7.26 20.76 7.89
CA ASN A 53 8.21 21.12 8.94
C ASN A 53 9.49 21.76 8.38
N PHE A 54 9.90 21.41 7.17
CA PHE A 54 11.09 21.99 6.54
C PHE A 54 10.86 23.41 6.01
N LEU A 55 9.62 23.74 5.62
CA LEU A 55 9.27 25.01 4.99
C LEU A 55 8.89 26.13 5.98
N THR A 56 8.76 25.81 7.27
CA THR A 56 8.47 26.75 8.37
C THR A 56 9.72 27.07 9.17
#